data_AF-A0A9P5G8L5-F1
#
_entry.id   AF-A0A9P5G8L5-F1
#
_cell.length_a   1.000
_cell.length_b   1.000
_cell.length_c   1.000
_cell.angle_alpha   90.00
_cell.angle_beta   90.00
_cell.angle_gamma   90.00
#
_symmetry.space_group_name_H-M   'P 1'
#
loop_
_entity.id
_entity.type
_entity.pdbx_description
1 polymer ?
#
loop_
_entity_poly.entity_id
_entity_poly.type
_entity_poly.pdbx_seq_one_letter_code
_entity_poly.pdbx_strand_id
1 'polypeptide(L)'
;MIVATCVYVACKTEEYPQHIRTVTSEARNVWPDFVTHDPTKIAECEFYLIEELDSYLIVYHPYRSLMQLTQAMTKYNPQLTLVMEELQNTWSMINDSYATDLLLLHPPHIIAATCLYMIMVLKSPLIRPSKPPDSVKARIELFAAFLGNSGIDLERIVENVQEMISLYMRWENFNETKYKNGFVKLLFGLSRE
;
A
#
# COMPACT_ATOMS: atom_id res chain seq x y z
N MET A 1 2.49 -19.77 -6.65
CA MET A 1 1.32 -19.92 -7.54
C MET A 1 0.29 -18.83 -7.31
N ILE A 2 -0.33 -18.73 -6.12
CA ILE A 2 -1.39 -17.74 -5.81
C ILE A 2 -1.00 -16.31 -6.20
N VAL A 3 0.20 -15.83 -5.84
CA VAL A 3 0.67 -14.48 -6.20
C VAL A 3 0.63 -14.23 -7.71
N ALA A 4 1.10 -15.20 -8.52
CA ALA A 4 1.09 -15.07 -9.97
C ALA A 4 -0.35 -15.07 -10.53
N THR A 5 -1.24 -15.87 -9.95
CA THR A 5 -2.67 -15.87 -10.29
C THR A 5 -3.34 -14.54 -9.95
N CYS A 6 -3.08 -13.96 -8.77
CA CYS A 6 -3.62 -12.65 -8.40
C CYS A 6 -3.18 -11.55 -9.37
N VAL A 7 -1.89 -11.54 -9.76
CA VAL A 7 -1.39 -10.61 -10.79
C VAL A 7 -2.07 -10.85 -12.13
N TYR A 8 -2.24 -12.11 -12.54
CA TYR A 8 -2.91 -12.46 -13.79
C TYR A 8 -4.36 -11.98 -13.85
N VAL A 9 -5.14 -12.24 -12.78
CA VAL A 9 -6.54 -11.79 -12.67
C VAL A 9 -6.61 -10.27 -12.61
N ALA A 10 -5.78 -9.61 -11.79
CA ALA A 10 -5.72 -8.16 -11.68
C ALA A 10 -5.42 -7.49 -13.03
N CYS A 11 -4.48 -8.04 -13.82
CA CYS A 11 -4.19 -7.54 -15.16
C CYS A 11 -5.41 -7.62 -16.10
N LYS A 12 -6.21 -8.69 -16.02
CA LYS A 12 -7.45 -8.79 -16.82
C LYS A 12 -8.50 -7.78 -16.37
N THR A 13 -8.67 -7.61 -15.05
CA THR A 13 -9.70 -6.74 -14.48
C THR A 13 -9.39 -5.25 -14.68
N GLU A 14 -8.11 -4.88 -14.68
CA GLU A 14 -7.60 -3.53 -14.92
C GLU A 14 -7.39 -3.21 -16.41
N GLU A 15 -7.99 -3.99 -17.33
CA GLU A 15 -7.95 -3.77 -18.78
C GLU A 15 -6.51 -3.80 -19.38
N TYR A 16 -5.60 -4.54 -18.75
CA TYR A 16 -4.23 -4.77 -19.24
C TYR A 16 -3.90 -6.29 -19.31
N PRO A 17 -4.64 -7.07 -20.11
CA PRO A 17 -4.54 -8.52 -20.10
C PRO A 17 -3.16 -9.00 -20.56
N GLN A 18 -2.58 -9.93 -19.80
CA GLN A 18 -1.32 -10.60 -20.13
C GLN A 18 -1.57 -12.01 -20.64
N HIS A 19 -0.71 -12.51 -21.54
CA HIS A 19 -0.80 -13.91 -21.95
C HIS A 19 -0.38 -14.84 -20.81
N ILE A 20 -1.19 -15.87 -20.52
CA ILE A 20 -0.95 -16.80 -19.40
C ILE A 20 0.42 -17.48 -19.47
N ARG A 21 0.94 -17.75 -20.68
CA ARG A 21 2.27 -18.32 -20.88
C ARG A 21 3.39 -17.38 -20.41
N THR A 22 3.25 -16.08 -20.66
CA THR A 22 4.19 -15.05 -20.21
C THR A 22 4.20 -14.94 -18.69
N VAL A 23 3.01 -14.91 -18.07
CA VAL A 23 2.91 -14.88 -16.60
C VAL A 23 3.53 -16.13 -15.99
N THR A 24 3.28 -17.30 -16.57
CA THR A 24 3.87 -18.57 -16.10
C THR A 24 5.39 -18.56 -16.23
N SER A 25 5.94 -18.08 -17.35
CA SER A 25 7.39 -18.00 -17.55
C SER A 25 8.07 -17.04 -16.59
N GLU A 26 7.50 -15.84 -16.38
CA GLU A 26 8.08 -14.87 -15.46
C GLU A 26 7.95 -15.31 -14.00
N ALA A 27 6.81 -15.88 -13.61
CA ALA A 27 6.65 -16.44 -12.27
C ALA A 27 7.68 -17.54 -11.98
N ARG A 28 8.05 -18.34 -12.98
CA ARG A 28 9.12 -19.34 -12.87
C ARG A 28 10.51 -18.73 -12.82
N ASN A 29 10.77 -17.67 -13.58
CA ASN A 29 12.05 -16.96 -13.52
C ASN A 29 12.33 -16.43 -12.11
N VAL A 30 11.29 -15.93 -11.44
CA VAL A 30 11.39 -15.42 -10.06
C VAL A 30 11.37 -16.54 -9.02
N TRP A 31 10.51 -17.56 -9.21
CA TRP A 31 10.27 -18.64 -8.24
C TRP A 31 10.33 -20.03 -8.88
N PRO A 32 11.53 -20.50 -9.30
CA PRO A 32 11.67 -21.73 -10.07
C PRO A 32 11.24 -22.98 -9.30
N ASP A 33 11.42 -22.99 -7.98
CA ASP A 33 11.09 -24.15 -7.14
C ASP A 33 9.59 -24.24 -6.80
N PHE A 34 8.81 -23.17 -6.99
CA PHE A 34 7.43 -23.06 -6.49
C PHE A 34 6.36 -23.00 -7.58
N VAL A 35 6.74 -22.85 -8.84
CA VAL A 35 5.82 -22.65 -9.96
C VAL A 35 6.06 -23.71 -11.03
N THR A 36 4.99 -24.42 -11.40
CA THR A 36 5.03 -25.47 -12.43
C THR A 36 5.14 -24.88 -13.83
N HIS A 37 5.66 -25.66 -14.77
CA HIS A 37 5.69 -25.30 -16.20
C HIS A 37 4.32 -25.26 -16.87
N ASP A 38 3.34 -25.95 -16.28
CA ASP A 38 2.01 -26.10 -16.84
C ASP A 38 1.14 -24.86 -16.55
N PRO A 39 0.76 -24.06 -17.57
CA PRO A 39 -0.10 -22.89 -17.38
C PRO A 39 -1.52 -23.26 -16.97
N THR A 40 -1.96 -24.52 -17.17
CA THR A 40 -3.31 -24.95 -16.76
C THR A 40 -3.51 -24.83 -15.25
N LYS A 41 -2.44 -24.95 -14.46
CA LYS A 41 -2.50 -24.78 -12.99
C LYS A 41 -2.79 -23.35 -12.55
N ILE A 42 -2.32 -22.36 -13.31
CA ILE A 42 -2.69 -20.96 -13.07
C ILE A 42 -4.16 -20.74 -13.44
N ALA A 43 -4.66 -21.35 -14.52
CA ALA A 43 -6.06 -21.25 -14.92
C ALA A 43 -7.02 -21.95 -13.93
N GLU A 44 -6.66 -23.14 -13.42
CA GLU A 44 -7.41 -23.80 -12.34
C GLU A 44 -7.44 -22.93 -11.07
N CYS A 45 -6.28 -22.37 -10.68
CA CYS A 45 -6.20 -21.49 -9.52
C CYS A 45 -6.97 -20.18 -9.72
N GLU A 46 -7.03 -19.65 -10.95
CA GLU A 46 -7.85 -18.47 -11.30
C GLU A 46 -9.34 -18.76 -11.07
N PHE A 47 -9.81 -19.93 -11.49
CA PHE A 47 -11.21 -20.34 -11.30
C PHE A 47 -11.59 -20.32 -9.81
N TYR A 48 -10.80 -20.96 -8.96
CA TYR A 48 -11.04 -20.96 -7.51
C TYR A 48 -10.90 -19.57 -6.90
N LEU A 49 -9.93 -18.76 -7.35
CA LEU A 49 -9.74 -17.41 -6.81
C LEU A 49 -10.97 -16.52 -7.07
N ILE A 50 -11.56 -16.59 -8.26
CA ILE A 50 -12.75 -15.80 -8.60
C ILE A 50 -13.97 -16.28 -7.82
N GLU A 51 -14.09 -17.60 -7.62
CA GLU A 51 -15.14 -18.21 -6.79
C GLU A 51 -15.03 -17.74 -5.33
N GLU A 52 -13.86 -17.82 -4.71
CA GLU A 52 -13.64 -17.40 -3.32
C GLU A 52 -13.82 -15.87 -3.10
N LEU A 53 -13.65 -15.07 -4.15
CA LEU A 53 -13.88 -13.62 -4.11
C LEU A 53 -15.34 -13.24 -4.40
N ASP A 54 -16.25 -14.20 -4.62
CA ASP A 54 -17.64 -13.97 -5.04
C ASP A 54 -17.74 -12.99 -6.24
N SER A 55 -16.74 -13.00 -7.13
CA SER A 55 -16.61 -12.05 -8.26
C SER A 55 -16.51 -10.55 -7.89
N TYR A 56 -16.16 -10.19 -6.64
CA TYR A 56 -15.83 -8.82 -6.26
C TYR A 56 -14.40 -8.45 -6.71
N LEU A 57 -14.27 -8.08 -7.99
CA LEU A 57 -12.97 -7.86 -8.64
C LEU A 57 -12.55 -6.39 -8.75
N ILE A 58 -13.46 -5.43 -8.50
CA ILE A 58 -13.17 -4.00 -8.63
C ILE A 58 -12.81 -3.42 -7.27
N VAL A 59 -11.61 -2.85 -7.17
CA VAL A 59 -11.08 -2.25 -5.94
C VAL A 59 -10.83 -0.76 -6.14
N TYR A 60 -11.22 0.05 -5.15
CA TYR A 60 -10.97 1.50 -5.18
C TYR A 60 -9.67 1.84 -4.45
N HIS A 61 -8.69 2.34 -5.19
CA HIS A 61 -7.36 2.64 -4.64
C HIS A 61 -7.24 4.07 -4.06
N PRO A 62 -6.40 4.29 -3.02
CA PRO A 62 -6.19 5.60 -2.38
C PRO A 62 -5.59 6.69 -3.28
N TYR A 63 -4.92 6.32 -4.37
CA TYR A 63 -4.19 7.28 -5.24
C TYR A 63 -5.10 8.36 -5.84
N ARG A 64 -6.33 7.99 -6.25
CA ARG A 64 -7.30 8.96 -6.77
C ARG A 64 -7.69 9.97 -5.68
N SER A 65 -7.93 9.48 -4.46
CA SER A 65 -8.26 10.33 -3.33
C SER A 65 -7.10 11.25 -2.93
N LEU A 66 -5.85 10.78 -3.00
CA LEU A 66 -4.67 11.63 -2.77
C LEU A 66 -4.65 12.83 -3.72
N MET A 67 -4.88 12.60 -5.02
CA MET A 67 -4.88 13.68 -6.01
C MET A 67 -6.00 14.69 -5.75
N GLN A 68 -7.19 14.20 -5.39
CA GLN A 68 -8.34 15.05 -5.05
C GLN A 68 -8.09 15.86 -3.77
N LEU A 69 -7.51 15.25 -2.73
CA LEU A 69 -7.16 15.92 -1.47
C LEU A 69 -6.11 17.00 -1.71
N THR A 70 -5.08 16.70 -2.51
CA THR A 70 -4.04 17.68 -2.86
C THR A 70 -4.63 18.89 -3.59
N GLN A 71 -5.54 18.66 -4.55
CA GLN A 71 -6.24 19.75 -5.24
C GLN A 71 -7.12 20.58 -4.29
N ALA A 72 -7.84 19.92 -3.37
CA ALA A 72 -8.68 20.59 -2.37
C ALA A 72 -7.85 21.44 -1.41
N MET A 73 -6.69 20.94 -0.97
CA MET A 73 -5.74 21.68 -0.12
C MET A 73 -5.19 22.92 -0.83
N THR A 74 -4.73 22.77 -2.07
CA THR A 74 -4.23 23.91 -2.88
C THR A 74 -5.29 24.97 -3.08
N LYS A 75 -6.56 24.57 -3.28
CA LYS A 75 -7.70 25.49 -3.40
C LYS A 75 -8.02 26.19 -2.07
N TYR A 76 -7.89 25.49 -0.94
CA TYR A 76 -8.13 26.06 0.39
C TYR A 76 -7.06 27.10 0.74
N ASN A 77 -5.80 26.77 0.54
CA ASN A 77 -4.69 27.71 0.72
C ASN A 77 -3.48 27.29 -0.15
N PRO A 78 -2.94 28.19 -0.99
CA PRO A 78 -1.77 27.88 -1.82
C PRO A 78 -0.54 27.41 -1.04
N GLN A 79 -0.40 27.78 0.24
CA GLN A 79 0.70 27.32 1.11
C GLN A 79 0.63 25.82 1.45
N LEU A 80 -0.53 25.19 1.27
CA LEU A 80 -0.72 23.74 1.44
C LEU A 80 -0.43 22.95 0.17
N THR A 81 -0.04 23.60 -0.92
CA THR A 81 0.37 22.89 -2.14
C THR A 81 1.54 21.96 -1.80
N LEU A 82 1.40 20.69 -2.18
CA LEU A 82 2.47 19.70 -1.99
C LEU A 82 3.55 19.91 -3.05
N VAL A 83 4.80 19.87 -2.61
CA VAL A 83 5.94 19.79 -3.53
C VAL A 83 5.99 18.38 -4.12
N MET A 84 6.56 18.23 -5.32
CA MET A 84 6.67 16.93 -5.99
C MET A 84 7.32 15.85 -5.11
N GLU A 85 8.32 16.22 -4.31
CA GLU A 85 8.96 15.29 -3.36
C GLU A 85 7.99 14.82 -2.26
N GLU A 86 7.15 15.70 -1.72
CA GLU A 86 6.14 15.36 -0.71
C GLU A 86 5.04 14.48 -1.30
N LEU A 87 4.61 14.78 -2.52
CA LEU A 87 3.65 13.96 -3.25
C LEU A 87 4.20 12.56 -3.50
N GLN A 88 5.45 12.45 -3.97
CA GLN A 88 6.11 11.17 -4.19
C GLN A 88 6.29 10.39 -2.88
N ASN A 89 6.68 11.06 -1.81
CA ASN A 89 6.79 10.46 -0.48
C ASN A 89 5.44 9.95 0.03
N THR A 90 4.36 10.70 -0.21
CA THR A 90 3.00 10.29 0.15
C THR A 90 2.57 9.08 -0.67
N TRP A 91 2.86 9.08 -1.97
CA TRP A 91 2.59 7.96 -2.87
C TRP A 91 3.32 6.69 -2.42
N SER A 92 4.62 6.78 -2.13
CA SER A 92 5.40 5.65 -1.64
C SER A 92 4.84 5.08 -0.33
N MET A 93 4.40 5.94 0.59
CA MET A 93 3.81 5.48 1.85
C MET A 93 2.41 4.86 1.66
N ILE A 94 1.63 5.31 0.67
CA ILE A 94 0.41 4.60 0.26
C ILE A 94 0.76 3.19 -0.24
N ASN A 95 1.85 3.03 -1.00
CA ASN A 95 2.29 1.69 -1.43
C ASN A 95 2.63 0.80 -0.22
N ASP A 96 3.32 1.35 0.79
CA ASP A 96 3.66 0.60 2.00
C ASP A 96 2.39 0.17 2.77
N SER A 97 1.30 0.96 2.71
CA SER A 97 0.04 0.62 3.38
C SER A 97 -0.60 -0.68 2.88
N TYR A 98 -0.27 -1.15 1.67
CA TYR A 98 -0.74 -2.46 1.16
C TYR A 98 -0.12 -3.66 1.88
N ALA A 99 0.94 -3.45 2.68
CA ALA A 99 1.49 -4.49 3.55
C ALA A 99 0.70 -4.66 4.86
N THR A 100 -0.38 -3.90 5.05
CA THR A 100 -1.27 -3.93 6.21
C THR A 100 -2.71 -4.23 5.79
N ASP A 101 -3.58 -4.46 6.78
CA ASP A 101 -5.00 -4.72 6.55
C ASP A 101 -5.83 -3.43 6.32
N LEU A 102 -5.18 -2.26 6.25
CA LEU A 102 -5.87 -0.97 6.19
C LEU A 102 -6.83 -0.84 5.00
N LEU A 103 -6.48 -1.42 3.85
CA LEU A 103 -7.33 -1.40 2.65
C LEU A 103 -8.65 -2.17 2.80
N LEU A 104 -8.69 -3.13 3.71
CA LEU A 104 -9.89 -3.92 3.99
C LEU A 104 -10.76 -3.29 5.08
N LEU A 105 -10.14 -2.50 5.96
CA LEU A 105 -10.80 -1.91 7.13
C LEU A 105 -11.30 -0.49 6.89
N HIS A 106 -10.62 0.30 6.05
CA HIS A 106 -10.89 1.72 5.90
C HIS A 106 -11.09 2.16 4.44
N PRO A 107 -11.98 3.14 4.19
CA PRO A 107 -12.14 3.74 2.87
C PRO A 107 -10.83 4.37 2.33
N PRO A 108 -10.63 4.37 1.00
CA PRO A 108 -9.38 4.82 0.37
C PRO A 108 -9.02 6.28 0.66
N HIS A 109 -10.01 7.15 0.86
CA HIS A 109 -9.76 8.56 1.17
C HIS A 109 -9.19 8.76 2.59
N ILE A 110 -9.55 7.91 3.55
CA ILE A 110 -8.99 7.95 4.91
C ILE A 110 -7.54 7.51 4.89
N ILE A 111 -7.22 6.45 4.14
CA ILE A 111 -5.84 5.96 3.96
C ILE A 111 -4.99 7.05 3.30
N ALA A 112 -5.47 7.68 2.22
CA ALA A 112 -4.78 8.78 1.56
C ALA A 112 -4.55 9.97 2.52
N ALA A 113 -5.55 10.36 3.30
CA ALA A 113 -5.43 11.42 4.31
C ALA A 113 -4.45 11.06 5.42
N THR A 114 -4.39 9.78 5.81
CA THR A 114 -3.44 9.27 6.81
C THR A 114 -2.01 9.40 6.31
N CYS A 115 -1.71 8.91 5.11
CA CYS A 115 -0.36 9.01 4.53
C CYS A 115 0.05 10.48 4.37
N LEU A 116 -0.87 11.33 3.90
CA LEU A 116 -0.65 12.75 3.78
C LEU A 116 -0.35 13.41 5.15
N TYR A 117 -1.12 13.05 6.18
CA TYR A 117 -0.89 13.51 7.55
C TYR A 117 0.49 13.12 8.05
N MET A 118 0.91 11.86 7.84
CA MET A 118 2.24 11.39 8.23
C MET A 118 3.36 12.15 7.49
N ILE A 119 3.23 12.46 6.19
CA ILE A 119 4.24 13.29 5.50
C ILE A 119 4.26 14.72 6.04
N MET A 120 3.10 15.36 6.14
CA MET A 120 3.01 16.77 6.53
C MET A 120 3.44 17.03 7.98
N VAL A 121 3.14 16.09 8.88
CA VAL A 121 3.38 16.24 10.32
C VAL A 121 4.64 15.50 10.77
N LEU A 122 4.87 14.26 10.32
CA LEU A 122 5.98 13.43 10.82
C LEU A 122 7.28 13.59 10.03
N LYS A 123 7.24 13.93 8.73
CA LYS A 123 8.45 14.29 7.96
C LYS A 123 8.84 15.76 8.07
N SER A 124 7.98 16.59 8.63
CA SER A 124 8.36 17.93 9.11
C SER A 124 9.46 17.78 10.17
N PRO A 125 10.44 18.69 10.29
CA PRO A 125 11.55 18.62 11.26
C PRO A 125 11.14 18.63 12.75
N LEU A 126 9.92 18.24 13.11
CA LEU A 126 9.47 17.95 14.46
C LEU A 126 10.20 16.75 15.11
N ILE A 127 10.82 15.89 14.30
CA ILE A 127 11.72 14.81 14.77
C ILE A 127 13.20 15.20 14.58
N ARG A 128 13.51 16.51 14.49
CA ARG A 128 14.87 17.03 14.71
C ARG A 128 14.84 17.92 15.95
N PRO A 129 15.85 17.87 16.84
CA PRO A 129 15.83 18.60 18.11
C PRO A 129 15.84 20.14 17.97
N SER A 130 15.92 20.68 16.74
CA SER A 130 15.81 22.12 16.48
C SER A 130 14.35 22.54 16.34
N LYS A 131 13.93 23.54 17.12
CA LYS A 131 12.63 24.22 16.99
C LYS A 131 12.29 24.42 15.49
N PRO A 132 11.15 23.91 14.99
CA PRO A 132 10.81 24.04 13.59
C PRO A 132 10.68 25.54 13.22
N PRO A 133 11.03 25.93 11.98
CA PRO A 133 10.81 27.29 11.51
C PRO A 133 9.34 27.70 11.66
N ASP A 134 9.06 28.97 11.95
CA ASP A 134 7.69 29.46 12.15
C ASP A 134 6.80 29.23 10.91
N SER A 135 7.39 29.24 9.71
CA SER A 135 6.69 28.91 8.45
C SER A 135 6.19 27.47 8.40
N VAL A 136 6.97 26.52 8.95
CA VAL A 136 6.59 25.10 9.03
C VAL A 136 5.46 24.92 10.03
N LYS A 137 5.53 25.60 11.18
CA LYS A 137 4.46 25.57 12.18
C LYS A 137 3.15 26.13 11.60
N ALA A 138 3.20 27.28 10.93
CA ALA A 138 2.03 27.87 10.27
C ALA A 138 1.42 26.95 9.22
N ARG A 139 2.24 26.23 8.42
CA ARG A 139 1.75 25.26 7.44
C ARG A 139 1.03 24.08 8.09
N ILE A 140 1.55 23.57 9.22
CA ILE A 140 0.90 22.50 9.98
C ILE A 140 -0.42 22.98 10.60
N GLU A 141 -0.47 24.19 11.15
CA GLU A 141 -1.71 24.79 11.67
C GLU A 141 -2.78 24.95 10.58
N LEU A 142 -2.37 25.40 9.38
CA LEU A 142 -3.26 25.49 8.22
C LEU A 142 -3.76 24.11 7.78
N PHE A 143 -2.90 23.10 7.79
CA PHE A 143 -3.28 21.73 7.46
C PHE A 143 -4.25 21.14 8.49
N ALA A 144 -4.01 21.37 9.78
CA ALA A 144 -4.93 20.97 10.85
C ALA A 144 -6.30 21.65 10.71
N ALA A 145 -6.33 22.94 10.36
CA ALA A 145 -7.56 23.66 10.09
C ALA A 145 -8.29 23.09 8.84
N PHE A 146 -7.56 22.75 7.78
CA PHE A 146 -8.13 22.09 6.61
C PHE A 146 -8.79 20.75 6.98
N LEU A 147 -8.08 19.89 7.72
CA LEU A 147 -8.61 18.60 8.17
C LEU A 147 -9.84 18.78 9.06
N GLY A 148 -9.79 19.69 10.03
CA GLY A 148 -10.94 20.00 10.90
C GLY A 148 -12.18 20.50 10.16
N ASN A 149 -12.01 21.20 9.04
CA ASN A 149 -13.11 21.69 8.20
C ASN A 149 -13.54 20.71 7.09
N SER A 150 -12.76 19.65 6.83
CA SER A 150 -12.97 18.71 5.73
C SER A 150 -14.05 17.66 5.99
N GLY A 151 -14.44 17.46 7.25
CA GLY A 151 -15.38 16.40 7.66
C GLY A 151 -14.80 14.98 7.59
N ILE A 152 -13.48 14.84 7.38
CA ILE A 152 -12.80 13.54 7.43
C ILE A 152 -12.71 13.08 8.89
N ASP A 153 -13.03 11.81 9.13
CA ASP A 153 -12.96 11.20 10.45
C ASP A 153 -11.51 11.14 10.95
N LEU A 154 -11.19 11.99 11.93
CA LEU A 154 -9.86 12.11 12.51
C LEU A 154 -9.51 10.92 13.42
N GLU A 155 -10.51 10.26 14.01
CA GLU A 155 -10.27 9.08 14.86
C GLU A 155 -9.70 7.94 14.03
N ARG A 156 -10.30 7.69 12.85
CA ARG A 156 -9.82 6.70 11.89
C ARG A 156 -8.42 7.03 11.36
N ILE A 157 -8.10 8.32 11.18
CA ILE A 157 -6.74 8.72 10.79
C ILE A 157 -5.75 8.30 11.89
N VAL A 158 -6.06 8.55 13.17
CA VAL A 158 -5.17 8.18 14.28
C VAL A 158 -4.96 6.67 14.36
N GLU A 159 -6.03 5.88 14.22
CA GLU A 159 -5.95 4.41 14.15
C GLU A 159 -5.03 3.95 13.01
N ASN A 160 -5.20 4.51 11.81
CA ASN A 160 -4.37 4.16 10.66
C ASN A 160 -2.90 4.58 10.83
N VAL A 161 -2.64 5.73 11.46
CA VAL A 161 -1.26 6.16 11.80
C VAL A 161 -0.60 5.14 12.71
N GLN A 162 -1.31 4.64 13.72
CA GLN A 162 -0.77 3.63 14.66
C GLN A 162 -0.42 2.33 13.94
N GLU A 163 -1.25 1.88 13.00
CA GLU A 163 -0.96 0.68 12.20
C GLU A 163 0.25 0.89 11.28
N MET A 164 0.35 2.06 10.62
CA MET A 164 1.52 2.39 9.79
C MET A 164 2.81 2.45 10.62
N ILE A 165 2.78 3.02 11.83
CA ILE A 165 3.94 3.00 12.74
C ILE A 165 4.30 1.57 13.12
N SER A 166 3.29 0.75 13.44
CA SER A 166 3.47 -0.67 13.80
C SER A 166 4.09 -1.47 12.66
N LEU A 167 3.68 -1.21 11.41
CA LEU A 167 4.30 -1.78 10.21
C LEU A 167 5.79 -1.47 10.17
N TYR A 168 6.18 -0.19 10.26
CA TYR A 168 7.59 0.20 10.16
C TYR A 168 8.46 -0.39 11.30
N MET A 169 7.92 -0.49 12.52
CA MET A 169 8.61 -1.16 13.64
C MET A 169 8.82 -2.66 13.39
N ARG A 170 7.84 -3.34 12.81
CA ARG A 170 7.95 -4.77 12.45
C ARG A 170 8.91 -4.98 11.30
N TRP A 171 8.92 -4.07 10.33
CA TRP A 171 9.77 -4.15 9.14
C TRP A 171 11.26 -4.07 9.50
N GLU A 172 11.63 -3.24 10.47
CA GLU A 172 13.02 -3.15 10.97
C GLU A 172 13.54 -4.50 11.48
N ASN A 173 12.66 -5.32 12.06
CA ASN A 173 12.99 -6.62 12.62
C ASN A 173 12.72 -7.80 11.66
N PHE A 174 12.33 -7.51 10.41
CA PHE A 174 11.99 -8.54 9.43
C PHE A 174 13.23 -9.26 8.90
N ASN A 175 13.22 -10.59 8.97
CA ASN A 175 14.30 -11.44 8.46
C ASN A 175 13.79 -12.35 7.34
N GLU A 176 14.05 -11.93 6.09
CA GLU A 176 13.59 -12.64 4.89
C GLU A 176 14.06 -14.11 4.86
N THR A 177 15.35 -14.35 5.13
CA THR A 177 15.95 -15.70 5.09
C THR A 177 15.26 -16.66 6.06
N LYS A 178 14.95 -16.20 7.28
CA LYS A 178 14.26 -16.99 8.30
C LYS A 178 12.87 -17.42 7.80
N TYR A 179 12.09 -16.49 7.26
CA TYR A 179 10.74 -16.77 6.79
C TYR A 179 10.74 -17.63 5.51
N LYS A 180 11.65 -17.36 4.57
CA LYS A 180 11.82 -18.15 3.35
C LYS A 180 12.15 -19.60 3.68
N ASN A 181 13.07 -19.85 4.61
CA ASN A 181 13.41 -21.19 5.05
C ASN A 181 12.24 -21.89 5.76
N GLY A 182 11.47 -21.15 6.57
CA GLY A 182 10.23 -21.66 7.18
C GLY A 182 9.20 -22.09 6.12
N PHE A 183 9.01 -21.27 5.10
CA PHE A 183 8.07 -21.55 4.00
C PHE A 183 8.50 -22.76 3.17
N VAL A 184 9.78 -22.89 2.84
CA VAL A 184 10.34 -24.07 2.16
C VAL A 184 10.09 -25.34 2.98
N LYS A 185 10.34 -25.31 4.28
CA LYS A 185 10.08 -26.45 5.18
C LYS A 185 8.59 -26.82 5.23
N LEU A 186 7.71 -25.83 5.21
CA LEU A 186 6.26 -26.05 5.21
C LEU A 186 5.79 -26.74 3.92
N LEU A 187 6.29 -26.29 2.77
CA LEU A 187 5.84 -26.80 1.46
C LEU A 187 6.48 -28.13 1.06
N PHE A 188 7.76 -28.33 1.38
CA PHE A 188 8.52 -29.51 0.92
C PHE A 188 8.84 -30.51 2.04
N GLY A 189 8.41 -30.24 3.28
CA GLY A 189 8.73 -31.03 4.45
C GLY A 189 10.20 -30.89 4.91
N LEU A 190 10.52 -31.45 6.08
CA LEU A 190 11.90 -31.61 6.58
C LEU A 190 12.62 -32.70 5.78
N SER A 191 12.98 -32.43 4.52
CA SER A 191 13.66 -33.45 3.69
C SER A 191 14.73 -32.85 2.80
N ARG A 192 15.77 -32.26 3.42
CA ARG A 192 17.15 -32.18 2.91
C ARG A 192 18.10 -32.09 4.10
N GLU A 193 18.33 -33.22 4.76
CA GLU A 193 19.59 -33.50 5.46
C GLU A 193 20.53 -34.24 4.50
#